data_AF-A0A954ETP1-F1
#
_entry.id   AF-A0A954ETP1-F1
#
_cell.length_a   1.000
_cell.length_b   1.000
_cell.length_c   1.000
_cell.angle_alpha   90.00
_cell.angle_beta   90.00
_cell.angle_gamma   90.00
#
_symmetry.space_group_name_H-M   'P 1'
#
loop_
_entity.id
_entity.type
_entity.pdbx_description
1 polymer ?
#
loop_
_entity_poly.entity_id
_entity_poly.type
_entity_poly.pdbx_seq_one_letter_code
_entity_poly.pdbx_strand_id
1 'polypeptide(L)'
;NWNDQASVEITAKKKTGAGWFLHALTGDEWLLRFYFRVPKGTFSESDLQKRIALKSVNDLDELQIYNRAERVRVNEKKGPFQEVVLDVHWKEEIDTPEFRTFLDDAVAAYLRQTEKKADTGDALMPWKVLKAKWHTMRKGFPSNKRVAWNAAVAEKLIEGLEETFSELETDWSNKTRISWKDSEGTTIADLQTKRRDALYLSLYSAPGAVALGQIADLGKDREILPHRSGQEELRFQITAQAQITPLLRFVRDWS
;
A
#
# COMPACT_ATOMS: atom_id res chain seq x y z
N ASN A 1 7.89 -3.18 -21.84
CA ASN A 1 9.08 -3.64 -21.10
C ASN A 1 9.45 -4.97 -21.72
N TRP A 2 10.62 -5.01 -22.36
CA TRP A 2 11.15 -6.15 -23.12
C TRP A 2 12.39 -6.74 -22.42
N ASN A 3 12.56 -6.47 -21.12
CA ASN A 3 13.78 -6.80 -20.39
C ASN A 3 13.83 -8.27 -19.92
N ASP A 4 12.87 -9.10 -20.31
CA ASP A 4 12.80 -10.52 -19.99
C ASP A 4 12.66 -11.32 -21.28
N GLN A 5 13.45 -12.39 -21.42
CA GLN A 5 13.48 -13.21 -22.63
C GLN A 5 12.19 -14.01 -22.86
N ALA A 6 11.46 -14.32 -21.78
CA ALA A 6 10.26 -15.15 -21.81
C ALA A 6 8.96 -14.35 -21.62
N SER A 7 9.04 -13.01 -21.45
CA SER A 7 7.83 -12.20 -21.29
C SER A 7 7.93 -10.76 -21.79
N VAL A 8 6.80 -10.25 -22.29
CA VAL A 8 6.62 -8.84 -22.66
C VAL A 8 5.56 -8.23 -21.76
N GLU A 9 5.92 -7.15 -21.07
CA GLU A 9 4.97 -6.39 -20.24
C GLU A 9 4.64 -5.04 -20.89
N ILE A 10 3.35 -4.72 -21.03
CA ILE A 10 2.87 -3.39 -21.44
C ILE A 10 2.14 -2.74 -20.27
N THR A 11 2.41 -1.45 -20.04
CA THR A 11 1.80 -0.65 -18.97
C THR A 11 1.33 0.70 -19.51
N ALA A 12 0.43 1.39 -18.80
CA ALA A 12 0.17 2.80 -19.05
C ALA A 12 1.45 3.65 -18.86
N LYS A 13 1.50 4.82 -19.52
CA LYS A 13 2.60 5.81 -19.34
C LYS A 13 2.72 6.29 -17.88
N LYS A 14 1.60 6.46 -17.18
CA LYS A 14 1.55 6.73 -15.73
C LYS A 14 1.25 5.42 -14.99
N LYS A 15 2.27 4.86 -14.34
CA LYS A 15 2.21 3.55 -13.66
C LYS A 15 1.42 3.56 -12.34
N THR A 16 0.96 4.73 -11.86
CA THR A 16 0.52 4.91 -10.47
C THR A 16 -0.69 4.04 -10.12
N GLY A 17 -0.44 2.94 -9.39
CA GLY A 17 -1.44 2.11 -8.72
C GLY A 17 -2.24 1.13 -9.58
N ALA A 18 -2.18 1.18 -10.92
CA ALA A 18 -2.97 0.30 -11.79
C ALA A 18 -2.27 -1.03 -12.15
N GLY A 19 -0.93 -1.07 -12.13
CA GLY A 19 -0.16 -2.25 -12.53
C GLY A 19 -0.05 -2.39 -14.06
N TRP A 20 0.32 -3.58 -14.55
CA TRP A 20 0.45 -3.87 -15.97
C TRP A 20 -0.90 -4.03 -16.68
N PHE A 21 -0.93 -3.79 -17.98
CA PHE A 21 -2.07 -4.01 -18.87
C PHE A 21 -1.98 -5.38 -19.55
N LEU A 22 -0.83 -5.66 -20.17
CA LEU A 22 -0.58 -6.93 -20.88
C LEU A 22 0.67 -7.59 -20.32
N HIS A 23 0.59 -8.90 -20.08
CA HIS A 23 1.72 -9.82 -20.05
C HIS A 23 1.59 -10.82 -21.18
N ALA A 24 2.55 -10.86 -22.09
CA ALA A 24 2.67 -11.92 -23.10
C ALA A 24 3.79 -12.88 -22.67
N LEU A 25 3.48 -14.16 -22.49
CA LEU A 25 4.46 -15.20 -22.22
C LEU A 25 4.89 -15.83 -23.55
N THR A 26 6.17 -15.68 -23.89
CA THR A 26 6.75 -16.07 -25.18
C THR A 26 7.65 -17.30 -25.09
N GLY A 27 7.77 -17.90 -23.90
CA GLY A 27 8.68 -19.02 -23.64
C GLY A 27 8.09 -20.42 -23.87
N ASP A 28 6.82 -20.52 -24.24
CA ASP A 28 6.19 -21.80 -24.58
C ASP A 28 6.45 -22.12 -26.08
N GLU A 29 6.66 -23.39 -26.39
CA GLU A 29 7.02 -23.85 -27.74
C GLU A 29 5.88 -23.68 -28.74
N TRP A 30 4.63 -23.84 -28.29
CA TRP A 30 3.47 -23.92 -29.17
C TRP A 30 2.53 -22.74 -29.01
N LEU A 31 2.41 -22.15 -27.83
CA LEU A 31 1.37 -21.17 -27.53
C LEU A 31 1.94 -19.86 -27.00
N LEU A 32 1.68 -18.77 -27.71
CA LEU A 32 1.83 -17.42 -27.19
C LEU A 32 0.67 -17.11 -26.24
N ARG A 33 0.95 -17.06 -24.93
CA ARG A 33 -0.08 -16.77 -23.94
C ARG A 33 -0.14 -15.29 -23.59
N PHE A 34 -1.27 -14.66 -23.83
CA PHE A 34 -1.55 -13.31 -23.38
C PHE A 34 -2.37 -13.30 -22.09
N TYR A 35 -2.03 -12.40 -21.19
CA TYR A 35 -2.83 -11.99 -20.06
C TYR A 35 -3.15 -10.51 -20.18
N PHE A 36 -4.42 -10.19 -20.36
CA PHE A 36 -4.90 -8.81 -20.32
C PHE A 36 -5.56 -8.53 -18.97
N ARG A 37 -5.12 -7.48 -18.30
CA ARG A 37 -5.67 -7.03 -17.03
C ARG A 37 -6.65 -5.88 -17.25
N VAL A 38 -7.91 -6.13 -16.90
CA VAL A 38 -9.02 -5.16 -17.02
C VAL A 38 -9.85 -5.15 -15.73
N PRO A 39 -10.66 -4.11 -15.46
CA PRO A 39 -11.54 -4.10 -14.29
C PRO A 39 -12.48 -5.31 -14.27
N LYS A 40 -12.84 -5.77 -13.07
CA LYS A 40 -13.82 -6.87 -12.93
C LYS A 40 -15.15 -6.52 -13.61
N GLY A 41 -15.76 -7.51 -14.24
CA GLY A 41 -17.04 -7.35 -14.95
C GLY A 41 -16.93 -6.65 -16.31
N THR A 42 -15.71 -6.37 -16.79
CA THR A 42 -15.52 -5.79 -18.15
C THR A 42 -15.95 -6.77 -19.23
N PHE A 43 -15.66 -8.06 -19.04
CA PHE A 43 -15.95 -9.13 -20.00
C PHE A 43 -16.49 -10.36 -19.28
N SER A 44 -17.43 -11.04 -19.94
CA SER A 44 -17.86 -12.39 -19.63
C SER A 44 -17.03 -13.40 -20.44
N GLU A 45 -16.66 -14.53 -19.83
CA GLU A 45 -15.92 -15.59 -20.50
C GLU A 45 -16.67 -16.16 -21.71
N SER A 46 -17.96 -16.45 -21.55
CA SER A 46 -18.79 -17.03 -22.61
C SER A 46 -18.91 -16.13 -23.84
N ASP A 47 -18.94 -14.81 -23.62
CA ASP A 47 -19.08 -13.83 -24.69
C ASP A 47 -17.75 -13.65 -25.42
N LEU A 48 -16.63 -13.68 -24.68
CA LEU A 48 -15.31 -13.64 -25.29
C LEU A 48 -14.99 -14.91 -26.08
N GLN A 49 -15.39 -16.09 -25.63
CA GLN A 49 -15.22 -17.34 -26.37
C GLN A 49 -15.98 -17.32 -27.70
N LYS A 50 -17.18 -16.73 -27.73
CA LYS A 50 -17.96 -16.55 -28.98
C LYS A 50 -17.34 -15.49 -29.90
N ARG A 51 -16.84 -14.40 -29.32
CA ARG A 51 -16.27 -13.26 -30.03
C ARG A 51 -14.89 -13.58 -30.62
N ILE A 52 -14.04 -14.22 -29.83
CA ILE A 52 -12.68 -14.63 -30.18
C ILE A 52 -12.70 -16.15 -30.26
N ALA A 53 -13.29 -16.66 -31.34
CA ALA A 53 -13.58 -18.09 -31.54
C ALA A 53 -12.31 -18.88 -31.87
N LEU A 54 -11.39 -18.98 -30.90
CA LEU A 54 -10.19 -19.80 -31.02
C LEU A 54 -10.58 -21.28 -31.03
N LYS A 55 -10.13 -22.02 -32.05
CA LYS A 55 -10.31 -23.47 -32.12
C LYS A 55 -9.64 -24.15 -30.94
N SER A 56 -10.23 -25.24 -30.45
CA SER A 56 -9.61 -26.07 -29.43
C SER A 56 -8.23 -26.52 -29.89
N VAL A 57 -7.30 -26.67 -28.95
CA VAL A 57 -5.95 -27.19 -29.25
C VAL A 57 -6.03 -28.58 -29.89
N ASN A 58 -7.02 -29.40 -29.50
CA ASN A 58 -7.19 -30.75 -30.05
C ASN A 58 -7.72 -30.77 -31.49
N ASP A 59 -8.24 -29.63 -31.98
CA ASP A 59 -8.72 -29.47 -33.36
C ASP A 59 -7.65 -28.86 -34.28
N LEU A 60 -6.43 -28.66 -33.75
CA LEU A 60 -5.27 -28.20 -34.50
C LEU A 60 -4.39 -29.40 -34.81
N ASP A 61 -4.56 -29.95 -36.02
CA ASP A 61 -3.87 -31.17 -36.48
C ASP A 61 -2.33 -31.09 -36.41
N GLU A 62 -1.77 -29.89 -36.40
CA GLU A 62 -0.33 -29.62 -36.40
C GLU A 62 0.29 -29.59 -34.98
N LEU A 63 -0.54 -29.56 -33.93
CA LEU A 63 -0.08 -29.46 -32.55
C LEU A 63 -0.03 -30.82 -31.87
N GLN A 64 1.17 -31.24 -31.45
CA GLN A 64 1.36 -32.48 -30.68
C GLN A 64 1.11 -32.30 -29.18
N ILE A 65 0.19 -31.43 -28.80
CA ILE A 65 -0.11 -31.13 -27.40
C ILE A 65 -1.56 -31.48 -27.08
N TYR A 66 -1.74 -32.19 -25.96
CA TYR A 66 -3.07 -32.46 -25.43
C TYR A 66 -3.45 -31.41 -24.40
N ASN A 67 -4.41 -30.55 -24.73
CA ASN A 67 -4.94 -29.57 -23.80
C ASN A 67 -6.47 -29.48 -23.95
N ARG A 68 -7.18 -29.70 -22.85
CA ARG A 68 -8.65 -29.59 -22.79
C ARG A 68 -9.15 -28.23 -22.33
N ALA A 69 -8.24 -27.34 -21.92
CA ALA A 69 -8.63 -26.02 -21.47
C ALA A 69 -9.04 -25.16 -22.68
N GLU A 70 -10.14 -24.42 -22.52
CA GLU A 70 -10.53 -23.37 -23.46
C GLU A 70 -9.38 -22.38 -23.64
N ARG A 71 -9.12 -21.95 -24.88
CA ARG A 71 -8.01 -21.04 -25.18
C ARG A 71 -8.33 -19.59 -24.88
N VAL A 72 -9.60 -19.29 -24.60
CA VAL A 72 -10.08 -17.99 -24.11
C VAL A 72 -10.69 -18.19 -22.73
N ARG A 73 -10.12 -17.54 -21.71
CA ARG A 73 -10.54 -17.69 -20.31
C ARG A 73 -10.60 -16.34 -19.61
N VAL A 74 -11.43 -16.20 -18.59
CA VAL A 74 -11.50 -15.03 -17.72
C VAL A 74 -11.32 -15.46 -16.27
N ASN A 75 -10.20 -15.06 -15.68
CA ASN A 75 -9.89 -15.35 -14.30
C ASN A 75 -10.20 -14.16 -13.40
N GLU A 76 -11.04 -14.35 -12.40
CA GLU A 76 -11.20 -13.38 -11.33
C GLU A 76 -10.05 -13.48 -10.33
N LYS A 77 -9.16 -12.48 -10.32
CA LYS A 77 -8.12 -12.36 -9.29
C LYS A 77 -8.64 -11.59 -8.07
N LYS A 78 -7.88 -11.67 -6.96
CA LYS A 78 -8.10 -10.79 -5.80
C LYS A 78 -7.78 -9.36 -6.20
N GLY A 79 -8.64 -8.42 -5.81
CA GLY A 79 -8.51 -7.00 -6.14
C GLY A 79 -9.51 -6.53 -7.20
N PRO A 80 -9.34 -5.32 -7.75
CA PRO A 80 -10.33 -4.70 -8.64
C PRO A 80 -10.26 -5.20 -10.09
N PHE A 81 -9.36 -6.14 -10.39
CA PHE A 81 -9.08 -6.60 -11.75
C PHE A 81 -9.51 -8.05 -11.99
N GLN A 82 -9.86 -8.32 -13.24
CA GLN A 82 -9.91 -9.65 -13.83
C GLN A 82 -8.80 -9.80 -14.87
N GLU A 83 -8.44 -11.04 -15.18
CA GLU A 83 -7.43 -11.39 -16.17
C GLU A 83 -8.09 -12.17 -17.31
N VAL A 84 -8.11 -11.59 -18.50
CA VAL A 84 -8.48 -12.29 -19.73
C VAL A 84 -7.24 -13.00 -20.26
N VAL A 85 -7.33 -14.31 -20.44
CA VAL A 85 -6.24 -15.16 -20.90
C VAL A 85 -6.54 -15.68 -22.29
N LEU A 86 -5.60 -15.52 -23.20
CA LEU A 86 -5.68 -15.97 -24.58
C LEU A 86 -4.45 -16.81 -24.92
N ASP A 87 -4.65 -18.05 -25.33
CA ASP A 87 -3.60 -18.95 -25.79
C ASP A 87 -3.59 -18.95 -27.33
N VAL A 88 -2.68 -18.20 -27.96
CA VAL A 88 -2.64 -17.97 -29.41
C VAL A 88 -1.53 -18.80 -30.04
N HIS A 89 -1.79 -19.40 -31.20
CA HIS A 89 -0.79 -20.15 -31.95
C HIS A 89 -0.47 -19.43 -33.27
N TRP A 90 -1.49 -19.02 -34.03
CA TRP A 90 -1.34 -18.35 -35.32
C TRP A 90 -1.71 -16.88 -35.23
N LYS A 91 -1.05 -16.03 -36.03
CA LYS A 91 -1.37 -14.59 -36.09
C LYS A 91 -2.79 -14.38 -36.62
N GLU A 92 -3.23 -15.19 -37.56
CA GLU A 92 -4.54 -15.13 -38.22
C GLU A 92 -5.70 -15.33 -37.23
N GLU A 93 -5.44 -16.05 -36.12
CA GLU A 93 -6.44 -16.25 -35.05
C GLU A 93 -6.82 -14.95 -34.33
N ILE A 94 -5.92 -13.96 -34.36
CA ILE A 94 -6.10 -12.67 -33.67
C ILE A 94 -6.04 -11.48 -34.64
N ASP A 95 -5.73 -11.69 -35.91
CA ASP A 95 -5.78 -10.65 -36.94
C ASP A 95 -7.21 -10.48 -37.49
N THR A 96 -8.17 -10.36 -36.57
CA THR A 96 -9.60 -10.28 -36.87
C THR A 96 -10.20 -8.97 -36.37
N PRO A 97 -11.27 -8.46 -37.01
CA PRO A 97 -11.99 -7.29 -36.50
C PRO A 97 -12.47 -7.47 -35.06
N GLU A 98 -12.94 -8.67 -34.71
CA GLU A 98 -13.49 -9.01 -33.40
C GLU A 98 -12.43 -8.90 -32.30
N PHE A 99 -11.22 -9.37 -32.58
CA PHE A 99 -10.07 -9.25 -31.68
C PHE A 99 -9.61 -7.81 -31.52
N ARG A 100 -9.57 -7.03 -32.62
CA ARG A 100 -9.21 -5.60 -32.57
C ARG A 100 -10.18 -4.82 -31.70
N THR A 101 -11.48 -5.03 -31.87
CA THR A 101 -12.48 -4.38 -31.01
C THR A 101 -12.34 -4.85 -29.56
N PHE A 102 -12.02 -6.12 -29.29
CA PHE A 102 -11.74 -6.59 -27.93
C PHE A 102 -10.56 -5.84 -27.31
N LEU A 103 -9.50 -5.66 -28.09
CA LEU A 103 -8.30 -4.96 -27.64
C LEU A 103 -8.61 -3.49 -27.33
N ASP A 104 -9.39 -2.81 -28.18
CA ASP A 104 -9.84 -1.43 -27.95
C ASP A 104 -10.68 -1.32 -26.68
N ASP A 105 -11.64 -2.22 -26.49
CA ASP A 105 -12.48 -2.27 -25.27
C ASP A 105 -11.62 -2.48 -24.02
N ALA A 106 -10.66 -3.41 -24.09
CA ALA A 106 -9.76 -3.73 -22.98
C ALA A 106 -8.85 -2.55 -22.63
N VAL A 107 -8.25 -1.90 -23.63
CA VAL A 107 -7.43 -0.69 -23.45
C VAL A 107 -8.26 0.43 -22.83
N ALA A 108 -9.45 0.70 -23.37
CA ALA A 108 -10.33 1.74 -22.87
C ALA A 108 -10.79 1.49 -21.42
N ALA A 109 -11.09 0.23 -21.06
CA ALA A 109 -11.45 -0.15 -19.71
C ALA A 109 -10.27 -0.01 -18.73
N TYR A 110 -9.08 -0.46 -19.14
CA TYR A 110 -7.86 -0.31 -18.34
C TYR A 110 -7.49 1.16 -18.12
N LEU A 111 -7.49 1.99 -19.17
CA LEU A 111 -7.16 3.42 -19.07
C LEU A 111 -8.14 4.16 -18.17
N ARG A 112 -9.46 3.93 -18.30
CA ARG A 112 -10.48 4.52 -17.40
C ARG A 112 -10.22 4.17 -15.93
N GLN A 113 -9.78 2.95 -15.63
CA GLN A 113 -9.43 2.53 -14.28
C GLN A 113 -8.12 3.17 -13.78
N THR A 114 -7.17 3.45 -14.68
CA THR A 114 -5.93 4.18 -14.35
C THR A 114 -6.19 5.65 -14.06
N GLU A 115 -7.11 6.29 -14.80
CA GLU A 115 -7.50 7.69 -14.65
C GLU A 115 -8.37 7.91 -13.41
N LYS A 116 -9.38 7.05 -13.16
CA LYS A 116 -10.18 7.09 -11.91
C LYS A 116 -9.33 6.97 -10.64
N LYS A 117 -8.20 6.27 -10.71
CA LYS A 117 -7.24 6.16 -9.60
C LYS A 117 -6.38 7.42 -9.42
N ALA A 118 -6.17 8.20 -10.48
CA ALA A 118 -5.42 9.45 -10.42
C ALA A 118 -6.25 10.58 -9.77
N ASP A 119 -7.58 10.57 -9.96
CA ASP A 119 -8.51 11.59 -9.41
C ASP A 119 -8.82 11.41 -7.92
N THR A 120 -8.35 10.34 -7.29
CA THR A 120 -8.51 10.07 -5.86
C THR A 120 -7.34 10.65 -5.04
N GLY A 121 -6.89 11.86 -5.37
CA GLY A 121 -5.78 12.56 -4.71
C GLY A 121 -5.90 12.67 -3.20
N ASP A 122 -7.11 12.98 -2.70
CA ASP A 122 -7.41 13.05 -1.27
C ASP A 122 -7.47 11.66 -0.60
N ALA A 123 -7.63 10.59 -1.38
CA ALA A 123 -7.59 9.20 -0.92
C ALA A 123 -6.18 8.58 -0.94
N LEU A 124 -5.20 9.20 -1.60
CA LEU A 124 -3.81 8.71 -1.69
C LEU A 124 -2.97 9.03 -0.44
N MET A 125 -3.30 10.11 0.28
CA MET A 125 -2.66 10.45 1.56
C MET A 125 -3.69 10.83 2.63
N PRO A 126 -4.57 9.91 3.07
CA PRO A 126 -5.63 10.23 4.00
C PRO A 126 -5.13 10.83 5.32
N TRP A 127 -3.89 10.56 5.72
CA TRP A 127 -3.26 11.11 6.91
C TRP A 127 -3.02 12.62 6.85
N LYS A 128 -2.76 13.19 5.66
CA LYS A 128 -2.59 14.65 5.51
C LYS A 128 -3.90 15.41 5.69
N VAL A 129 -5.01 14.79 5.28
CA VAL A 129 -6.36 15.35 5.38
C VAL A 129 -6.94 15.13 6.77
N LEU A 130 -6.87 13.89 7.28
CA LEU A 130 -7.50 13.48 8.55
C LEU A 130 -6.64 13.81 9.79
N LYS A 131 -5.33 14.07 9.63
CA LYS A 131 -4.40 14.43 10.72
C LYS A 131 -4.53 13.47 11.91
N ALA A 132 -4.73 13.99 13.13
CA ALA A 132 -4.92 13.21 14.36
C ALA A 132 -5.88 12.03 14.19
N LYS A 133 -7.02 12.24 13.50
CA LYS A 133 -8.03 11.21 13.28
C LYS A 133 -7.48 10.01 12.48
N TRP A 134 -6.54 10.20 11.56
CA TRP A 134 -5.90 9.06 10.89
C TRP A 134 -5.09 8.21 11.86
N HIS A 135 -4.37 8.84 12.78
CA HIS A 135 -3.44 8.15 13.68
C HIS A 135 -4.17 7.28 14.71
N THR A 136 -5.42 7.61 15.06
CA THR A 136 -6.28 6.82 15.95
C THR A 136 -7.03 5.69 15.22
N MET A 137 -7.23 5.80 13.90
CA MET A 137 -7.88 4.77 13.09
C MET A 137 -7.08 3.46 12.99
N ARG A 138 -7.79 2.33 12.86
CA ARG A 138 -7.21 1.01 12.53
C ARG A 138 -6.74 0.88 11.08
N LYS A 139 -7.22 1.75 10.18
CA LYS A 139 -6.70 1.83 8.81
C LYS A 139 -5.26 2.36 8.85
N GLY A 140 -4.40 1.80 8.00
CA GLY A 140 -2.99 2.21 7.89
C GLY A 140 -1.99 1.38 8.71
N PHE A 141 -2.41 0.35 9.44
CA PHE A 141 -1.48 -0.62 10.04
C PHE A 141 -0.91 -1.57 8.97
N PRO A 142 0.36 -2.02 9.08
CA PRO A 142 1.02 -2.86 8.07
C PRO A 142 0.41 -4.26 7.87
N SER A 143 -0.47 -4.73 8.76
CA SER A 143 -1.07 -6.07 8.69
C SER A 143 -2.44 -6.09 9.35
N ASN A 144 -3.35 -6.98 8.90
CA ASN A 144 -4.68 -7.17 9.49
C ASN A 144 -4.65 -7.99 10.82
N LYS A 145 -3.53 -7.95 11.55
CA LYS A 145 -3.31 -8.69 12.81
C LYS A 145 -3.66 -7.81 14.01
N ARG A 146 -3.93 -8.45 15.16
CA ARG A 146 -4.32 -7.77 16.41
C ARG A 146 -3.31 -6.69 16.83
N VAL A 147 -3.83 -5.52 17.21
CA VAL A 147 -3.09 -4.41 17.80
C VAL A 147 -3.22 -4.50 19.33
N ALA A 148 -2.11 -4.36 20.06
CA ALA A 148 -2.03 -4.57 21.50
C ALA A 148 -2.62 -3.42 22.33
N TRP A 149 -2.95 -2.28 21.70
CA TRP A 149 -3.46 -1.08 22.35
C TRP A 149 -4.78 -0.60 21.70
N ASN A 150 -5.66 0.00 22.50
CA ASN A 150 -6.95 0.51 22.04
C ASN A 150 -6.82 1.92 21.43
N ALA A 151 -7.64 2.28 20.44
CA ALA A 151 -7.68 3.61 19.82
C ALA A 151 -7.78 4.74 20.86
N ALA A 152 -8.56 4.54 21.92
CA ALA A 152 -8.70 5.48 23.04
C ALA A 152 -7.38 5.77 23.79
N VAL A 153 -6.37 4.89 23.71
CA VAL A 153 -5.03 5.17 24.25
C VAL A 153 -4.29 6.18 23.37
N ALA A 154 -4.40 6.04 22.05
CA ALA A 154 -3.79 6.98 21.10
C ALA A 154 -4.50 8.34 21.12
N GLU A 155 -5.83 8.35 21.18
CA GLU A 155 -6.63 9.59 21.28
C GLU A 155 -6.17 10.42 22.48
N LYS A 156 -6.22 9.83 23.68
CA LYS A 156 -5.83 10.52 24.91
C LYS A 156 -4.36 10.95 24.93
N LEU A 157 -3.46 10.16 24.34
CA LEU A 157 -2.04 10.51 24.28
C LEU A 157 -1.80 11.66 23.28
N ILE A 158 -2.41 11.62 22.10
CA ILE A 158 -2.27 12.67 21.08
C ILE A 158 -2.83 13.99 21.62
N GLU A 159 -4.04 13.99 22.19
CA GLU A 159 -4.65 15.18 22.78
C GLU A 159 -3.76 15.81 23.87
N GLY A 160 -3.22 14.99 24.76
CA GLY A 160 -2.35 15.49 25.83
C GLY A 160 -0.99 16.00 25.33
N LEU A 161 -0.45 15.44 24.25
CA LEU A 161 0.78 15.93 23.63
C LEU A 161 0.54 17.21 22.83
N GLU A 162 -0.60 17.33 22.12
CA GLU A 162 -0.99 18.58 21.45
C GLU A 162 -1.18 19.73 22.45
N GLU A 163 -1.75 19.45 23.63
CA GLU A 163 -1.86 20.42 24.71
C GLU A 163 -0.48 20.80 25.28
N THR A 164 0.40 19.82 25.49
CA THR A 164 1.73 20.04 26.09
C THR A 164 2.68 20.75 25.12
N PHE A 165 2.57 20.47 23.83
CA PHE A 165 3.39 21.04 22.76
C PHE A 165 2.63 22.09 21.94
N SER A 166 1.77 22.88 22.59
CA SER A 166 0.93 23.88 21.91
C SER A 166 1.74 24.95 21.14
N GLU A 167 2.97 25.21 21.58
CA GLU A 167 3.90 26.17 20.96
C GLU A 167 4.73 25.57 19.81
N LEU A 168 4.65 24.26 19.57
CA LEU A 168 5.42 23.56 18.53
C LEU A 168 4.59 23.35 17.26
N GLU A 169 5.27 23.37 16.10
CA GLU A 169 4.64 23.01 14.84
C GLU A 169 4.38 21.50 14.79
N THR A 170 3.12 21.09 14.58
CA THR A 170 2.76 19.67 14.43
C THR A 170 2.77 19.25 12.96
N ASP A 171 3.69 18.34 12.61
CA ASP A 171 3.85 17.78 11.27
C ASP A 171 3.10 16.44 11.12
N TRP A 172 2.05 16.49 10.28
CA TRP A 172 1.20 15.35 9.91
C TRP A 172 1.57 14.73 8.57
N SER A 173 2.72 15.07 7.98
CA SER A 173 3.08 14.65 6.63
C SER A 173 3.39 13.14 6.52
N ASN A 174 3.69 12.48 7.65
CA ASN A 174 4.04 11.07 7.70
C ASN A 174 2.84 10.17 8.09
N LYS A 175 2.58 9.15 7.27
CA LYS A 175 1.44 8.21 7.46
C LYS A 175 1.46 7.41 8.77
N THR A 176 2.60 7.32 9.46
CA THR A 176 2.81 6.46 10.63
C THR A 176 3.37 7.19 11.85
N ARG A 177 3.71 8.47 11.70
CA ARG A 177 4.42 9.26 12.69
C ARG A 177 3.83 10.67 12.72
N ILE A 178 3.72 11.21 13.92
CA ILE A 178 3.43 12.63 14.18
C ILE A 178 4.73 13.22 14.73
N SER A 179 5.14 14.37 14.23
CA SER A 179 6.36 15.04 14.70
C SER A 179 6.03 16.43 15.20
N TRP A 180 6.61 16.84 16.32
CA TRP A 180 6.53 18.20 16.84
C TRP A 180 7.88 18.89 16.67
N LYS A 181 7.87 20.07 16.05
CA LYS A 181 9.08 20.82 15.69
C LYS A 181 9.09 22.21 16.30
N ASP A 182 10.27 22.70 16.66
CA ASP A 182 10.45 24.08 17.09
C ASP A 182 10.40 25.07 15.90
N SER A 183 10.54 26.36 16.18
CA SER A 183 10.54 27.42 15.16
C SER A 183 11.70 27.33 14.16
N GLU A 184 12.75 26.56 14.47
CA GLU A 184 13.91 26.34 13.59
C GLU A 184 13.71 25.07 12.72
N GLY A 185 12.62 24.33 12.93
CA GLY A 185 12.31 23.08 12.24
C GLY A 185 13.00 21.86 12.85
N THR A 186 13.64 21.99 14.00
CA THR A 186 14.24 20.88 14.75
C THR A 186 13.14 20.05 15.38
N THR A 187 13.22 18.73 15.24
CA THR A 187 12.22 17.82 15.83
C THR A 187 12.50 17.63 17.33
N ILE A 188 11.52 18.00 18.15
CA ILE A 188 11.58 17.89 19.62
C ILE A 188 10.97 16.57 20.08
N ALA A 189 9.91 16.11 19.41
CA ALA A 189 9.24 14.86 19.74
C ALA A 189 8.67 14.16 18.50
N ASP A 190 8.62 12.84 18.55
CA ASP A 190 7.99 11.98 17.55
C ASP A 190 7.03 10.98 18.22
N LEU A 191 5.85 10.77 17.66
CA LEU A 191 4.93 9.71 18.06
C LEU A 191 4.67 8.74 16.91
N GLN A 192 5.18 7.51 17.01
CA GLN A 192 4.92 6.42 16.07
C GLN A 192 3.61 5.70 16.45
N THR A 193 2.62 5.75 15.55
CA THR A 193 1.21 5.36 15.85
C THR A 193 0.72 4.15 15.08
N LYS A 194 1.52 3.59 14.17
CA LYS A 194 1.15 2.42 13.33
C LYS A 194 1.99 1.18 13.62
N ARG A 195 2.49 1.08 14.86
CA ARG A 195 3.12 -0.12 15.42
C ARG A 195 2.10 -0.93 16.23
N ARG A 196 2.14 -2.25 16.08
CA ARG A 196 1.09 -3.14 16.63
C ARG A 196 1.27 -3.44 18.12
N ASP A 197 2.50 -3.43 18.57
CA ASP A 197 2.96 -3.75 19.91
C ASP A 197 2.75 -2.62 20.90
N ALA A 198 3.03 -1.38 20.49
CA ALA A 198 2.83 -0.18 21.32
C ALA A 198 2.76 1.09 20.44
N LEU A 199 2.31 2.18 21.04
CA LEU A 199 2.65 3.54 20.61
C LEU A 199 4.07 3.84 21.09
N TYR A 200 4.89 4.47 20.24
CA TYR A 200 6.25 4.85 20.61
C TYR A 200 6.37 6.36 20.61
N LEU A 201 6.51 6.95 21.80
CA LEU A 201 6.85 8.36 21.96
C LEU A 201 8.37 8.47 22.08
N SER A 202 8.98 9.33 21.27
CA SER A 202 10.39 9.65 21.31
C SER A 202 10.53 11.13 21.60
N LEU A 203 11.34 11.48 22.60
CA LEU A 203 11.70 12.85 22.96
C LEU A 203 13.20 13.03 22.72
N TYR A 204 13.61 14.15 22.14
CA TYR A 204 15.01 14.40 21.81
C TYR A 204 15.62 15.43 22.73
N SER A 205 16.66 15.06 23.48
CA SER A 205 17.31 15.92 24.46
C SER A 205 18.83 15.99 24.25
N ALA A 206 19.47 16.97 24.88
CA ALA A 206 20.93 16.97 24.98
C ALA A 206 21.41 15.71 25.71
N PRO A 207 22.60 15.17 25.37
CA PRO A 207 23.15 14.01 26.05
C PRO A 207 23.30 14.21 27.56
N GLY A 208 22.83 13.23 28.35
CA GLY A 208 22.91 13.25 29.81
C GLY A 208 21.91 14.19 30.49
N ALA A 209 21.00 14.82 29.74
CA ALA A 209 19.97 15.70 30.31
C ALA A 209 18.96 14.94 31.18
N VAL A 210 18.72 13.65 30.87
CA VAL A 210 17.79 12.79 31.60
C VAL A 210 18.47 11.46 31.93
N ALA A 211 18.47 11.09 33.20
CA ALA A 211 18.94 9.80 33.66
C ALA A 211 17.81 8.76 33.60
N LEU A 212 18.14 7.49 33.29
CA LEU A 212 17.16 6.40 33.21
C LEU A 212 16.32 6.25 34.49
N GLY A 213 16.90 6.54 35.67
CA GLY A 213 16.20 6.50 36.96
C GLY A 213 15.06 7.51 37.07
N GLN A 214 15.14 8.67 36.39
CA GLN A 214 14.08 9.70 36.40
C GLN A 214 12.84 9.25 35.61
N ILE A 215 13.02 8.31 34.69
CA ILE A 215 11.97 7.83 33.79
C ILE A 215 11.62 6.35 34.02
N ALA A 216 12.14 5.74 35.10
CA ALA A 216 12.09 4.30 35.33
C ALA A 216 10.66 3.74 35.46
N ASP A 217 9.69 4.58 35.83
CA ASP A 217 8.29 4.18 36.00
C ASP A 217 7.37 4.62 34.86
N LEU A 218 7.92 5.22 33.80
CA LEU A 218 7.14 5.75 32.69
C LEU A 218 6.91 4.70 31.61
N GLY A 219 5.70 4.68 31.04
CA GLY A 219 5.35 3.76 29.96
C GLY A 219 5.31 2.28 30.38
N LYS A 220 5.09 1.41 29.39
CA LYS A 220 5.28 -0.04 29.51
C LYS A 220 6.76 -0.39 29.57
N ASP A 221 7.54 0.34 28.80
CA ASP A 221 8.96 0.14 28.59
C ASP A 221 9.59 1.48 28.17
N ARG A 222 10.88 1.67 28.48
CA ARG A 222 11.63 2.89 28.14
C ARG A 222 13.11 2.62 27.94
N GLU A 223 13.70 3.39 27.04
CA GLU A 223 15.11 3.32 26.72
C GLU A 223 15.65 4.73 26.43
N ILE A 224 16.94 4.92 26.67
CA ILE A 224 17.70 6.10 26.22
C ILE A 224 18.65 5.60 25.14
N LEU A 225 18.52 6.16 23.94
CA LEU A 225 19.28 5.73 22.77
C LEU A 225 20.10 6.89 22.20
N PRO A 226 21.32 6.65 21.70
CA PRO A 226 22.03 7.67 20.95
C PRO A 226 21.30 7.98 19.64
N HIS A 227 21.12 9.26 19.32
CA HIS A 227 20.52 9.70 18.07
C HIS A 227 21.57 10.27 17.12
N ARG A 228 21.34 10.14 15.82
CA ARG A 228 22.26 10.56 14.75
C ARG A 228 22.61 12.05 14.73
N SER A 229 21.79 12.89 15.38
CA SER A 229 22.05 14.33 15.54
C SER A 229 23.06 14.64 16.65
N GLY A 230 23.53 13.63 17.39
CA GLY A 230 24.33 13.82 18.60
C GLY A 230 23.49 14.06 19.86
N GLN A 231 22.16 14.05 19.74
CA GLN A 231 21.21 14.07 20.87
C GLN A 231 20.98 12.67 21.44
N GLU A 232 20.30 12.61 22.58
CA GLU A 232 19.69 11.39 23.11
C GLU A 232 18.20 11.32 22.74
N GLU A 233 17.73 10.11 22.42
CA GLU A 233 16.34 9.78 22.20
C GLU A 233 15.80 9.06 23.45
N LEU A 234 14.91 9.72 24.19
CA LEU A 234 14.13 9.12 25.27
C LEU A 234 12.90 8.45 24.63
N ARG A 235 12.93 7.12 24.52
CA ARG A 235 11.88 6.36 23.83
C ARG A 235 11.00 5.63 24.85
N PHE A 236 9.69 5.83 24.75
CA PHE A 236 8.68 5.24 25.62
C PHE A 236 7.70 4.37 24.83
N GLN A 237 7.35 3.20 25.36
CA GLN A 237 6.29 2.35 24.83
C GLN A 237 4.99 2.56 25.61
N ILE A 238 3.88 2.85 24.94
CA ILE A 238 2.58 3.08 25.55
C ILE A 238 1.56 2.09 24.99
N THR A 239 0.89 1.37 25.89
CA THR A 239 -0.13 0.37 25.54
C THR A 239 -1.46 0.56 26.28
N ALA A 240 -1.48 1.29 27.39
CA ALA A 240 -2.64 1.46 28.25
C ALA A 240 -2.80 2.91 28.72
N GLN A 241 -4.04 3.32 29.02
CA GLN A 241 -4.32 4.70 29.43
C GLN A 241 -3.66 5.11 30.75
N ALA A 242 -3.44 4.17 31.67
CA ALA A 242 -2.83 4.44 32.97
C ALA A 242 -1.39 4.99 32.85
N GLN A 243 -0.73 4.71 31.72
CA GLN A 243 0.64 5.15 31.43
C GLN A 243 0.69 6.60 30.92
N ILE A 244 -0.43 7.19 30.49
CA ILE A 244 -0.45 8.48 29.80
C ILE A 244 -0.23 9.63 30.80
N THR A 245 -0.95 9.65 31.92
CA THR A 245 -0.91 10.78 32.85
C THR A 245 0.48 11.00 33.48
N PRO A 246 1.19 9.97 33.98
CA PRO A 246 2.56 10.16 34.47
C PRO A 246 3.52 10.61 33.37
N LEU A 247 3.36 10.07 32.15
CA LEU A 247 4.18 10.42 31.00
C LEU A 247 4.00 11.88 30.61
N LEU A 248 2.76 12.35 30.46
CA LEU A 248 2.49 13.76 30.10
C LEU A 248 2.97 14.74 31.16
N ARG A 249 2.91 14.35 32.45
CA ARG A 249 3.50 15.17 33.53
C ARG A 249 5.00 15.33 33.33
N PHE A 250 5.71 14.22 33.12
CA PHE A 250 7.14 14.25 32.82
C PHE A 250 7.44 15.10 31.58
N VAL A 251 6.67 14.95 30.49
CA VAL A 251 6.88 15.72 29.25
C VAL A 251 6.74 17.22 29.52
N ARG A 252 5.74 17.65 30.31
CA ARG A 252 5.55 19.07 30.68
C ARG A 252 6.69 19.64 31.52
N ASP A 253 7.24 18.84 32.41
CA ASP A 253 8.37 19.25 33.27
C ASP A 253 9.70 19.25 32.49
N TRP A 254 9.76 18.49 31.38
CA TRP A 254 10.91 18.33 30.51
C TRP A 254 10.98 19.36 29.37
N SER A 255 9.82 19.73 28.81
CA SER A 255 9.67 20.66 27.67
C SER A 255 9.84 22.12 28.07
#